data_AF-A0AAU3L0Q4-F1
#
_entry.id   AF-A0AAU3L0Q4-F1
#
_cell.length_a   1.000
_cell.length_b   1.000
_cell.length_c   1.000
_cell.angle_alpha   90.00
_cell.angle_beta   90.00
_cell.angle_gamma   90.00
#
_symmetry.space_group_name_H-M   'P 1'
#
loop_
_entity.id
_entity.type
_entity.pdbx_description
1 polymer ?
#
loop_
_entity_poly.entity_id
_entity_poly.type
_entity_poly.pdbx_seq_one_letter_code
_entity_poly.pdbx_strand_id
1 'polypeptide(L)'
;MNAGETTADALYSQAVSGAFRMDTSVARKCAATFLRFADALDPQLDHSRRIHALTGFGTFDSSHQLQHGFESKAAELTETLTTLRDSALHLAAAHLLAAGLIQTSDDTHARALLATAAGL
;
A
#
# COMPACT_ATOMS: atom_id res chain seq x y z
N MET A 1 -33.73 -7.74 -13.28
CA MET A 1 -32.38 -8.32 -13.23
C MET A 1 -31.77 -8.11 -14.60
N ASN A 2 -30.81 -7.22 -14.70
CA ASN A 2 -30.20 -6.85 -15.98
C ASN A 2 -28.97 -7.75 -16.23
N ALA A 3 -28.59 -7.98 -17.49
CA ALA A 3 -27.49 -8.89 -17.85
C ALA A 3 -26.16 -8.58 -17.11
N GLY A 4 -25.94 -7.31 -16.74
CA GLY A 4 -24.78 -6.90 -15.92
C GLY A 4 -24.81 -7.42 -14.48
N GLU A 5 -25.97 -7.44 -13.82
CA GLU A 5 -26.11 -8.00 -12.46
C GLU A 5 -25.86 -9.51 -12.47
N THR A 6 -26.42 -10.23 -13.43
CA THR A 6 -26.22 -11.69 -13.56
C THR A 6 -24.75 -12.05 -13.85
N THR A 7 -24.04 -11.21 -14.61
CA THR A 7 -22.61 -11.41 -14.89
C THR A 7 -21.75 -11.14 -13.66
N ALA A 8 -22.08 -10.11 -12.87
CA ALA A 8 -21.38 -9.78 -11.64
C ALA A 8 -21.55 -10.88 -10.57
N ASP A 9 -22.76 -11.40 -10.38
CA ASP A 9 -23.05 -12.46 -9.40
C ASP A 9 -22.38 -13.79 -9.78
N ALA A 10 -22.33 -14.11 -11.08
CA ALA A 10 -21.62 -15.29 -11.59
C ALA A 10 -20.10 -15.17 -11.39
N LEU A 11 -19.51 -14.00 -11.68
CA LEU A 11 -18.09 -13.72 -11.42
C LEU A 11 -17.76 -13.80 -9.93
N TYR A 12 -18.60 -13.23 -9.06
CA TYR A 12 -18.43 -13.29 -7.61
C TYR A 12 -18.46 -14.75 -7.10
N SER A 13 -19.44 -15.54 -7.56
CA SER A 13 -19.56 -16.95 -7.19
C SER A 13 -18.38 -17.80 -7.68
N GLN A 14 -17.81 -17.48 -8.84
CA GLN A 14 -16.62 -18.15 -9.37
C GLN A 14 -15.34 -17.74 -8.62
N ALA A 15 -15.24 -16.49 -8.16
CA ALA A 15 -14.14 -16.04 -7.31
C ALA A 15 -14.16 -16.72 -5.94
N VAL A 16 -15.34 -16.81 -5.31
CA VAL A 16 -15.50 -17.50 -4.01
C VAL A 16 -15.19 -18.99 -4.08
N SER A 17 -15.53 -19.65 -5.21
CA SER A 17 -15.22 -21.08 -5.42
C SER A 17 -13.78 -21.36 -5.85
N GLY A 18 -12.95 -20.32 -6.06
CA GLY A 18 -11.57 -20.45 -6.53
C GLY A 18 -11.45 -20.86 -8.01
N ALA A 19 -12.56 -20.94 -8.73
CA ALA A 19 -12.60 -21.26 -10.16
C ALA A 19 -12.20 -20.06 -11.04
N PHE A 20 -12.40 -18.83 -10.54
CA PHE A 20 -11.96 -17.61 -11.21
C PHE A 20 -10.54 -17.25 -10.77
N ARG A 21 -9.59 -17.41 -11.70
CA ARG A 21 -8.28 -16.75 -11.63
C ARG A 21 -8.41 -15.37 -12.25
N MET A 22 -7.89 -14.37 -11.56
CA MET A 22 -7.86 -13.02 -12.11
C MET A 22 -7.07 -13.02 -13.41
N ASP A 23 -7.63 -12.41 -14.45
CA ASP A 23 -6.95 -12.24 -15.73
C ASP A 23 -5.57 -11.60 -15.50
N THR A 24 -4.54 -12.17 -16.10
CA THR A 24 -3.15 -11.77 -15.88
C THR A 24 -2.92 -10.30 -16.23
N SER A 25 -3.59 -9.76 -17.25
CA SER A 25 -3.46 -8.36 -17.64
C SER A 25 -4.15 -7.43 -16.63
N VAL A 26 -5.28 -7.85 -16.06
CA VAL A 26 -5.98 -7.13 -14.98
C VAL A 26 -5.13 -7.14 -13.72
N ALA A 27 -4.60 -8.30 -13.34
CA ALA A 27 -3.74 -8.46 -12.17
C ALA A 27 -2.51 -7.56 -12.22
N ARG A 28 -1.82 -7.51 -13.36
CA ARG A 28 -0.67 -6.61 -13.59
C ARG A 28 -1.06 -5.14 -13.45
N LYS A 29 -2.21 -4.73 -13.99
CA LYS A 29 -2.70 -3.33 -13.88
C LYS A 29 -3.04 -2.95 -12.43
N CYS A 30 -3.68 -3.84 -11.69
CA CYS A 30 -3.98 -3.63 -10.26
C CYS A 30 -2.68 -3.54 -9.45
N ALA A 31 -1.78 -4.50 -9.62
CA ALA A 31 -0.47 -4.49 -8.96
C ALA A 31 0.34 -3.23 -9.28
N ALA A 32 0.42 -2.83 -10.55
CA ALA A 32 1.10 -1.61 -10.97
C ALA A 32 0.50 -0.35 -10.34
N THR A 33 -0.81 -0.32 -10.09
CA THR A 33 -1.47 0.81 -9.41
C THR A 33 -1.05 0.90 -7.96
N PHE A 34 -1.04 -0.23 -7.24
CA PHE A 34 -0.57 -0.26 -5.86
C PHE A 34 0.92 0.03 -5.73
N LEU A 35 1.74 -0.43 -6.67
CA LEU A 35 3.17 -0.10 -6.72
C LEU A 35 3.37 1.41 -6.92
N ARG A 36 2.71 2.02 -7.91
CA ARG A 36 2.76 3.49 -8.08
C ARG A 36 2.27 4.25 -6.85
N PHE A 37 1.28 3.72 -6.14
CA PHE A 37 0.82 4.33 -4.90
C PHE A 37 1.87 4.23 -3.79
N ALA A 38 2.52 3.08 -3.61
CA ALA A 38 3.64 2.92 -2.69
C ALA A 38 4.78 3.92 -3.02
N ASP A 39 5.08 4.10 -4.30
CA ASP A 39 6.09 5.05 -4.79
C ASP A 39 5.73 6.51 -4.45
N ALA A 40 4.44 6.86 -4.55
CA ALA A 40 3.96 8.18 -4.21
C ALA A 40 4.04 8.48 -2.69
N LEU A 41 4.11 7.44 -1.84
CA LEU A 41 4.26 7.58 -0.39
C LEU A 41 5.72 7.79 0.04
N ASP A 42 6.71 7.30 -0.73
CA ASP A 42 8.13 7.48 -0.43
C ASP A 42 8.52 8.96 -0.15
N PRO A 43 8.17 9.97 -0.99
CA PRO A 43 8.50 11.36 -0.71
C PRO A 43 7.77 11.92 0.53
N GLN A 44 6.59 11.41 0.85
CA GLN A 44 5.83 11.82 2.04
C GLN A 44 6.46 11.25 3.32
N LEU A 45 6.92 10.00 3.28
CA LEU A 45 7.70 9.39 4.36
C LEU A 45 9.00 10.14 4.60
N ASP A 46 9.73 10.47 3.55
CA ASP A 46 10.97 11.24 3.68
C ASP A 46 10.70 12.64 4.23
N HIS A 47 9.59 13.28 3.83
CA HIS A 47 9.18 14.55 4.41
C HIS A 47 8.84 14.41 5.90
N SER A 48 8.02 13.44 6.27
CA SER A 48 7.63 13.17 7.66
C SER A 48 8.85 12.94 8.56
N ARG A 49 9.83 12.14 8.08
CA ARG A 49 11.11 11.90 8.77
C ARG A 49 11.93 13.16 9.01
N ARG A 50 11.88 14.14 8.10
CA ARG A 50 12.61 15.41 8.25
C ARG A 50 11.98 16.35 9.28
N ILE A 51 10.68 16.25 9.54
CA ILE A 51 9.94 17.18 10.42
C ILE A 51 10.02 16.74 11.89
N HIS A 52 10.59 15.56 12.18
CA HIS A 52 10.63 14.96 13.51
C HIS A 52 11.38 15.75 14.59
N ALA A 53 12.28 16.67 14.22
CA ALA A 53 13.03 17.50 15.15
C ALA A 53 12.58 18.95 15.01
N LEU A 54 11.59 19.34 15.81
CA LEU A 54 11.03 20.68 15.79
C LEU A 54 11.77 21.57 16.79
N THR A 55 12.27 22.72 16.33
CA THR A 55 12.92 23.71 17.18
C THR A 55 12.20 25.05 17.08
N GLY A 56 12.43 25.95 18.05
CA GLY A 56 11.93 27.32 17.99
C GLY A 56 10.60 27.56 18.72
N PHE A 57 10.13 26.62 19.55
CA PHE A 57 8.92 26.78 20.35
C PHE A 57 9.09 27.75 21.54
N GLY A 58 10.32 28.03 21.97
CA GLY A 58 10.64 28.84 23.15
C GLY A 58 11.01 27.99 24.36
N THR A 59 11.11 28.63 25.54
CA THR A 59 11.60 27.99 26.78
C THR A 59 10.56 27.94 27.89
N PHE A 60 9.30 28.28 27.61
CA PHE A 60 8.22 28.10 28.57
C PHE A 60 7.80 26.62 28.64
N ASP A 61 7.26 26.17 29.77
CA ASP A 61 6.78 24.79 29.91
C ASP A 61 5.70 24.43 28.87
N SER A 62 4.82 25.39 28.55
CA SER A 62 3.82 25.23 27.49
C SER A 62 4.44 25.07 26.11
N SER A 63 5.58 25.73 25.85
CA SER A 63 6.35 25.57 24.62
C SER A 63 6.91 24.15 24.49
N HIS A 64 7.46 23.59 25.58
CA HIS A 64 7.95 22.22 25.61
C HIS A 64 6.84 21.19 25.41
N GLN A 65 5.69 21.37 26.07
CA GLN A 65 4.52 20.51 25.87
C GLN A 65 4.03 20.52 24.43
N LEU A 66 3.99 21.69 23.80
CA LEU A 66 3.55 21.83 22.41
C LEU A 66 4.54 21.17 21.45
N GLN A 67 5.85 21.38 21.64
CA GLN A 67 6.90 20.73 20.86
C GLN A 67 6.75 19.19 20.92
N HIS A 68 6.66 18.63 22.13
CA HIS A 68 6.45 17.18 22.29
C HIS A 68 5.17 16.68 21.62
N GLY A 69 4.07 17.43 21.71
CA GLY A 69 2.81 17.07 21.06
C GLY A 69 2.93 16.99 19.54
N PHE A 70 3.67 17.91 18.91
CA PHE A 70 3.92 17.86 17.47
C PHE A 70 4.91 16.75 17.08
N GLU A 71 5.97 16.52 17.86
CA GLU A 71 6.91 15.42 17.62
C GLU A 71 6.22 14.05 17.69
N SER A 72 5.32 13.84 18.65
CA SER A 72 4.49 12.62 18.75
C SER A 72 3.62 12.43 17.50
N LYS A 73 2.94 13.50 17.05
CA LYS A 73 2.12 13.44 15.84
C LYS A 73 2.94 13.16 14.58
N ALA A 74 4.17 13.67 14.49
CA ALA A 74 5.06 13.36 13.39
C ALA A 74 5.46 11.86 13.39
N ALA A 75 5.63 11.26 14.58
CA ALA A 75 5.86 9.82 14.73
C ALA A 75 4.67 9.01 14.22
N GLU A 76 3.46 9.34 14.69
CA GLU A 76 2.22 8.68 14.29
C GLU A 76 1.97 8.79 12.78
N LEU A 77 2.26 9.95 12.18
CA LEU A 77 2.18 10.15 10.73
C LEU A 77 3.16 9.23 9.99
N THR A 78 4.42 9.19 10.43
CA THR A 78 5.45 8.33 9.82
C THR A 78 5.07 6.86 9.88
N GLU A 79 4.54 6.40 11.01
CA GLU A 79 4.07 5.03 11.20
C GLU A 79 2.87 4.71 10.30
N THR A 80 1.91 5.64 10.21
CA THR A 80 0.73 5.49 9.34
C THR A 80 1.13 5.40 7.87
N LEU A 81 2.02 6.29 7.41
CA LEU A 81 2.50 6.28 6.03
C LEU A 81 3.29 5.00 5.70
N THR A 82 4.06 4.50 6.67
CA THR A 82 4.82 3.23 6.52
C THR A 82 3.85 2.06 6.36
N THR A 83 2.87 1.97 7.26
CA THR A 83 1.83 0.93 7.23
C THR A 83 1.04 0.96 5.91
N LEU A 84 0.72 2.16 5.41
CA LEU A 84 -0.01 2.32 4.16
C LEU A 84 0.82 1.85 2.94
N ARG A 85 2.11 2.18 2.92
CA ARG A 85 3.06 1.71 1.91
C ARG A 85 3.17 0.19 1.91
N ASP A 86 3.33 -0.42 3.08
CA ASP A 86 3.48 -1.86 3.22
C ASP A 86 2.19 -2.61 2.87
N SER A 87 1.03 -2.01 3.17
CA SER A 87 -0.28 -2.51 2.76
C SER A 87 -0.44 -2.47 1.23
N ALA A 88 0.01 -1.39 0.58
CA ALA A 88 -0.01 -1.29 -0.88
C ALA A 88 0.87 -2.36 -1.53
N LEU A 89 2.07 -2.62 -0.99
CA LEU A 89 2.94 -3.70 -1.47
C LEU A 89 2.29 -5.08 -1.28
N HIS A 90 1.66 -5.35 -0.13
CA HIS A 90 0.90 -6.58 0.10
C HIS A 90 -0.26 -6.75 -0.88
N LEU A 91 -1.02 -5.68 -1.16
CA LEU A 91 -2.10 -5.72 -2.13
C LEU A 91 -1.57 -5.98 -3.55
N ALA A 92 -0.44 -5.38 -3.94
CA ALA A 92 0.20 -5.68 -5.22
C ALA A 92 0.58 -7.18 -5.31
N ALA A 93 1.21 -7.73 -4.28
CA ALA A 93 1.56 -9.14 -4.21
C ALA A 93 0.33 -10.05 -4.29
N ALA A 94 -0.73 -9.76 -3.53
CA ALA A 94 -1.97 -10.55 -3.54
C ALA A 94 -2.61 -10.61 -4.94
N HIS A 95 -2.60 -9.51 -5.69
CA HIS A 95 -3.12 -9.47 -7.05
C HIS A 95 -2.27 -10.33 -8.01
N LEU A 96 -0.94 -10.28 -7.89
CA LEU A 96 -0.04 -11.10 -8.70
C LEU A 96 -0.15 -12.59 -8.35
N LEU A 97 -0.26 -12.92 -7.06
CA LEU A 97 -0.46 -14.27 -6.57
C LEU A 97 -1.79 -14.86 -7.06
N ALA A 98 -2.88 -14.09 -7.02
CA ALA A 98 -4.19 -14.51 -7.52
C ALA A 98 -4.21 -14.83 -9.03
N ALA A 99 -3.28 -14.24 -9.79
CA ALA A 99 -3.07 -14.53 -11.20
C ALA A 99 -1.99 -15.60 -11.47
N GLY A 100 -1.38 -16.15 -10.42
CA GLY A 100 -0.31 -17.16 -10.52
C GLY A 100 1.00 -16.61 -11.11
N LEU A 101 1.23 -15.30 -11.02
CA LEU A 101 2.45 -14.65 -11.53
C LEU A 101 3.64 -14.71 -10.58
N ILE A 102 3.37 -14.95 -9.30
CA ILE A 102 4.35 -15.15 -8.23
C ILE A 102 3.87 -16.31 -7.35
N GLN A 103 4.76 -16.90 -6.56
CA GLN A 103 4.43 -17.95 -5.59
C GLN A 103 4.56 -17.42 -4.16
N THR A 104 3.91 -18.06 -3.19
CA THR A 104 4.04 -17.71 -1.76
C THR A 104 5.46 -17.92 -1.21
N SER A 105 6.32 -18.71 -1.87
CA SER A 105 7.75 -18.75 -1.54
C SER A 105 8.49 -17.46 -1.92
N ASP A 106 7.90 -16.64 -2.79
CA ASP A 106 8.41 -15.33 -3.21
C ASP A 106 7.95 -14.22 -2.26
N ASP A 107 7.34 -14.56 -1.11
CA ASP A 107 6.78 -13.65 -0.07
C ASP A 107 7.79 -12.67 0.53
N THR A 108 9.07 -12.76 0.15
CA THR A 108 9.93 -11.58 0.28
C THR A 108 9.46 -10.58 -0.78
N HIS A 109 8.44 -9.77 -0.41
CA HIS A 109 7.80 -8.71 -1.20
C HIS A 109 8.75 -7.58 -1.59
N ALA A 110 9.96 -7.91 -2.06
CA ALA A 110 10.89 -6.98 -2.61
C ALA A 110 10.19 -6.28 -3.77
N ARG A 111 9.96 -4.98 -3.60
CA ARG A 111 9.31 -4.12 -4.60
C ARG A 111 9.83 -4.36 -6.01
N ALA A 112 11.13 -4.62 -6.17
CA ALA A 112 11.74 -4.96 -7.45
C ALA A 112 11.14 -6.24 -8.08
N LEU A 113 10.94 -7.31 -7.31
CA LEU A 113 10.29 -8.53 -7.78
C LEU A 113 8.85 -8.25 -8.20
N LEU A 114 8.09 -7.53 -7.37
CA LEU A 114 6.71 -7.16 -7.69
C LEU A 114 6.61 -6.27 -8.94
N ALA A 115 7.55 -5.33 -9.11
CA ALA A 115 7.63 -4.47 -10.29
C ALA A 115 7.87 -5.30 -11.57
N THR A 116 8.86 -6.20 -11.54
CA THR A 116 9.13 -7.10 -12.68
C THR A 116 7.93 -8.00 -13.01
N ALA A 117 7.27 -8.55 -11.98
CA ALA A 117 6.06 -9.36 -12.14
C ALA A 117 4.84 -8.55 -12.62
N ALA A 118 4.78 -7.25 -12.33
CA ALA A 118 3.78 -6.33 -12.86
C ALA A 118 4.12 -5.83 -14.28
N GLY A 119 5.37 -5.92 -14.71
CA GLY A 119 5.86 -5.40 -15.99
C GLY A 119 6.22 -3.91 -15.94
N LEU A 120 6.68 -3.43 -14.79
CA LEU A 120 7.29 -2.12 -14.57
C LEU A 120 8.81 -2.26 -14.49
#